data_AF-A0ABD4KU11-F1
#
_entry.id   AF-A0ABD4KU11-F1
#
_cell.length_a   1.000
_cell.length_b   1.000
_cell.length_c   1.000
_cell.angle_alpha   90.00
_cell.angle_beta   90.00
_cell.angle_gamma   90.00
#
_symmetry.space_group_name_H-M   'P 1'
#
loop_
_entity.id
_entity.type
_entity.pdbx_description
1 polymer ?
#
loop_
_entity_poly.entity_id
_entity_poly.type
_entity_poly.pdbx_seq_one_letter_code
_entity_poly.pdbx_strand_id
1 'polypeptide(L)' 'ICIYHANCCDGMAAAWVVHQAINENNDVEFIAASYQGELPDVTDAHAIIVDFSFKKDDMKELASKAKSITVIDHH' A
#
# COMPACT_ATOMS: atom_id res chain seq x y z
N ILE A 1 3.88 5.35 -3.44
CA ILE A 1 2.50 5.17 -2.92
C ILE A 1 2.57 4.20 -1.74
N CYS A 2 1.96 4.56 -0.61
CA CYS A 2 1.77 3.70 0.55
C CYS A 2 0.30 3.31 0.66
N ILE A 3 -0.01 2.04 0.50
CA ILE A 3 -1.36 1.48 0.63
C ILE A 3 -1.43 0.80 2.00
N TYR A 4 -2.40 1.17 2.83
CA TYR A 4 -2.48 0.67 4.20
C TYR A 4 -3.89 0.17 4.54
N HIS A 5 -3.96 -0.75 5.49
CA HIS A 5 -5.23 -1.37 5.88
C HIS A 5 -6.20 -0.34 6.48
N ALA A 6 -7.33 -0.13 5.81
CA ALA A 6 -8.37 0.79 6.22
C ALA A 6 -9.08 0.33 7.49
N ASN A 7 -9.49 1.28 8.34
CA ASN A 7 -10.17 1.03 9.61
C ASN A 7 -9.39 0.12 10.58
N CYS A 8 -8.06 0.04 10.42
CA CYS A 8 -7.17 -0.69 11.32
C CYS A 8 -6.18 0.27 11.99
N CYS A 9 -6.03 0.15 13.32
CA CYS A 9 -5.04 0.92 14.06
C CYS A 9 -3.60 0.53 13.68
N ASP A 10 -3.36 -0.76 13.40
CA ASP A 10 -2.04 -1.24 13.01
C ASP A 10 -1.67 -0.73 11.62
N GLY A 11 -2.58 -0.86 10.63
CA GLY A 11 -2.40 -0.27 9.30
C GLY A 11 -2.16 1.23 9.31
N MET A 12 -2.88 1.98 10.15
CA MET A 12 -2.62 3.41 10.32
C MET A 12 -1.23 3.68 10.90
N ALA A 13 -0.81 2.93 11.93
CA ALA A 13 0.50 3.08 12.55
C ALA A 13 1.64 2.69 11.58
N ALA A 14 1.45 1.62 10.81
CA ALA A 14 2.39 1.19 9.78
C ALA A 14 2.55 2.25 8.67
N ALA A 15 1.45 2.85 8.21
CA ALA A 15 1.49 3.98 7.28
C ALA A 15 2.25 5.17 7.86
N TRP A 16 2.06 5.48 9.14
CA TRP A 16 2.82 6.53 9.83
C TRP A 16 4.32 6.21 9.89
N VAL A 17 4.72 4.95 10.10
CA VAL A 17 6.15 4.55 10.03
C VAL A 17 6.70 4.77 8.62
N VAL A 18 5.96 4.43 7.56
CA VAL A 18 6.36 4.71 6.18
C VAL A 18 6.52 6.21 5.95
N HIS A 19 5.59 7.03 6.45
CA HIS A 19 5.70 8.49 6.39
C HIS A 19 7.00 8.98 7.02
N GLN A 20 7.33 8.52 8.22
CA GLN A 20 8.56 8.91 8.91
C GLN A 20 9.84 8.46 8.18
N ALA A 21 9.79 7.33 7.46
CA ALA A 21 10.96 6.72 6.85
C ALA A 21 11.30 7.29 5.46
N ILE A 22 10.30 7.61 4.65
CA ILE A 22 10.52 7.89 3.22
C ILE A 22 9.75 9.10 2.65
N ASN A 23 8.91 9.80 3.43
CA ASN A 23 8.10 10.93 2.91
C ASN A 23 8.76 12.31 3.13
N GLU A 24 10.10 12.40 3.04
CA GLU A 24 10.82 13.65 3.30
C GLU A 24 10.42 14.81 2.36
N ASN A 25 10.07 14.49 1.10
CA ASN A 25 9.69 15.47 0.08
C ASN A 25 8.18 15.61 -0.12
N ASN A 26 7.35 14.99 0.74
CA ASN A 26 5.89 14.91 0.56
C ASN A 26 5.45 14.33 -0.79
N ASP A 27 6.23 13.39 -1.33
CA ASP A 27 6.02 12.71 -2.61
C ASP A 27 5.36 11.33 -2.47
N VAL A 28 5.04 10.92 -1.24
CA VAL A 28 4.33 9.67 -0.96
C VAL A 28 2.84 9.93 -0.77
N GLU A 29 2.04 9.40 -1.69
CA GLU A 29 0.60 9.31 -1.52
C GLU A 29 0.24 8.16 -0.56
N PHE A 30 -0.65 8.41 0.39
CA PHE A 30 -1.14 7.43 1.37
C PHE A 30 -2.60 7.09 1.08
N ILE A 31 -2.87 5.83 0.78
CA ILE A 31 -4.19 5.34 0.38
C ILE A 31 -4.67 4.27 1.36
N ALA A 32 -5.79 4.54 2.04
CA ALA A 32 -6.48 3.53 2.85
C ALA A 32 -7.22 2.55 1.93
N ALA A 33 -7.00 1.25 2.11
CA ALA A 33 -7.64 0.21 1.30
C ALA A 33 -8.14 -0.97 2.15
N SER A 34 -9.11 -1.71 1.59
CA SER A 34 -9.64 -2.94 2.19
C SER A 34 -9.96 -3.95 1.08
N TYR A 35 -10.20 -5.21 1.44
CA TYR A 35 -10.49 -6.30 0.49
C TYR A 35 -11.72 -6.09 -0.41
N GLN A 36 -12.58 -5.13 -0.09
CA GLN A 36 -13.85 -4.90 -0.77
C GLN A 36 -13.84 -3.62 -1.62
N GLY A 37 -12.71 -2.89 -1.65
CA GLY A 37 -12.55 -1.65 -2.40
C GLY A 37 -12.05 -1.84 -3.82
N GLU A 38 -12.11 -0.77 -4.60
CA GLU A 38 -11.40 -0.70 -5.88
C GLU A 38 -9.89 -0.77 -5.67
N LEU A 39 -9.19 -1.38 -6.63
CA LEU A 39 -7.74 -1.40 -6.60
C LEU A 39 -7.20 0.01 -6.83
N PRO A 40 -6.29 0.50 -5.98
CA PRO A 40 -5.67 1.81 -6.19
C PRO A 40 -4.86 1.79 -7.48
N ASP A 41 -4.84 2.93 -8.18
CA ASP A 41 -3.97 3.09 -9.33
C ASP A 41 -2.51 3.18 -8.87
N VAL A 42 -1.71 2.20 -9.28
CA VAL A 42 -0.28 2.10 -8.98
C VAL A 42 0.57 2.19 -10.24
N THR A 43 -0.01 2.62 -11.36
CA THR A 43 0.67 2.70 -12.66
C THR A 43 1.96 3.53 -12.54
N ASP A 44 3.08 2.93 -12.98
CA ASP A 44 4.41 3.55 -12.95
C ASP A 44 4.91 3.98 -11.55
N ALA A 45 4.29 3.51 -10.47
CA ALA A 45 4.63 3.85 -9.09
C ALA A 45 5.44 2.73 -8.40
N HIS A 46 6.23 3.13 -7.39
CA HIS A 46 6.72 2.21 -6.36
C HIS A 46 5.66 2.15 -5.26
N ALA A 47 5.05 0.98 -5.07
CA ALA A 47 4.00 0.75 -4.09
C ALA A 47 4.53 -0.04 -2.89
N ILE A 48 4.22 0.43 -1.68
CA ILE A 48 4.41 -0.31 -0.43
C ILE A 48 3.03 -0.57 0.17
N ILE A 49 2.74 -1.83 0.48
CA ILE A 49 1.48 -2.27 1.09
C ILE A 49 1.78 -2.74 2.51
N VAL A 50 1.07 -2.19 3.50
CA VAL A 50 1.33 -2.46 4.91
C VAL A 50 0.07 -2.89 5.67
N ASP A 51 0.25 -3.86 6.58
CA ASP A 51 -0.79 -4.45 7.46
C ASP A 51 -1.90 -5.23 6.75
N PHE A 52 -1.74 -5.49 5.44
CA PHE A 52 -2.54 -6.46 4.70
C PHE A 52 -1.91 -6.76 3.33
N SER A 53 -2.53 -7.67 2.60
CA SER A 53 -2.28 -7.88 1.18
C SER A 53 -3.59 -8.06 0.43
N PHE A 54 -3.62 -7.69 -0.85
CA PHE A 54 -4.77 -8.01 -1.69
C PHE A 54 -4.78 -9.50 -2.05
N LYS A 55 -5.90 -9.99 -2.59
CA LYS A 55 -5.97 -11.37 -3.07
C LYS A 55 -4.98 -11.59 -4.21
N LYS A 56 -4.62 -12.86 -4.43
CA LYS A 56 -3.60 -13.26 -5.42
C LYS A 56 -3.79 -12.63 -6.80
N ASP A 57 -5.00 -12.57 -7.32
CA ASP A 57 -5.25 -12.05 -8.66
C ASP A 57 -5.19 -10.52 -8.71
N ASP A 58 -5.70 -9.85 -7.68
CA ASP A 58 -5.53 -8.40 -7.49
C ASP A 58 -4.05 -8.02 -7.37
N MET A 59 -3.26 -8.79 -6.62
CA MET A 59 -1.82 -8.56 -6.48
C MET A 59 -1.08 -8.72 -7.81
N LYS A 60 -1.49 -9.66 -8.67
CA LYS A 60 -0.94 -9.79 -10.04
C LYS A 60 -1.31 -8.58 -10.89
N GLU A 61 -2.55 -8.10 -10.78
CA GLU A 61 -2.99 -6.91 -11.52
C GLU A 61 -2.16 -5.69 -11.11
N LEU A 62 -2.04 -5.43 -9.81
CA LEU A 62 -1.21 -4.35 -9.28
C LEU A 62 0.25 -4.49 -9.74
N ALA A 63 0.83 -5.69 -9.63
CA ALA A 63 2.22 -5.95 -10.03
C ALA A 63 2.46 -5.77 -11.53
N SER A 64 1.43 -5.95 -12.37
CA SER A 64 1.53 -5.72 -13.81
C SER A 64 1.59 -4.24 -14.20
N LYS A 65 1.13 -3.35 -13.30
CA LYS A 65 1.05 -1.89 -13.53
C LYS A 65 2.14 -1.11 -12.80
N ALA A 66 2.57 -1.59 -11.62
CA ALA A 66 3.56 -0.92 -10.77
C ALA A 66 5.00 -1.11 -11.24
N LYS A 67 5.89 -0.15 -10.92
CA LYS A 67 7.35 -0.32 -11.08
C LYS A 67 7.92 -1.30 -10.06
N SER A 68 7.39 -1.31 -8.85
CA SER A 68 7.69 -2.31 -7.82
C SER A 68 6.58 -2.38 -6.79
N ILE A 69 6.45 -3.54 -6.16
CA ILE A 69 5.57 -3.74 -5.00
C ILE A 69 6.37 -4.38 -3.87
N THR A 70 6.26 -3.79 -2.68
CA THR A 70 6.72 -4.36 -1.41
C THR A 70 5.51 -4.58 -0.52
N VAL A 71 5.38 -5.77 0.06
CA VAL A 71 4.32 -6.09 1.03
C VAL A 71 4.95 -6.38 2.39
N ILE A 72 4.44 -5.75 3.43
CA ILE A 72 4.80 -6.01 4.83
C ILE A 72 3.51 -6.35 5.57
N ASP A 73 3.27 -7.64 5.76
CA ASP A 73 2.03 -8.18 6.32
C ASP A 73 2.36 -9.35 7.25
N HIS A 74 1.47 -9.61 8.21
CA HIS A 74 1.65 -10.61 9.27
C HIS A 74 0.45 -11.57 9.45
N HIS A 75 -0.55 -11.48 8.57
CA HIS A 75 -1.71 -12.39 8.52
C HIS A 75 -1.36 -13.72 7.84
#